data_AF-A0A2M9YJV5-F1
#
_entry.id   AF-A0A2M9YJV5-F1
#
_cell.length_a   1.000
_cell.length_b   1.000
_cell.length_c   1.000
_cell.angle_alpha   90.00
_cell.angle_beta   90.00
_cell.angle_gamma   90.00
#
_symmetry.space_group_name_H-M   'P 1'
#
loop_
_entity.id
_entity.type
_entity.pdbx_description
1 polymer ?
#
loop_
_entity_poly.entity_id
_entity_poly.type
_entity_poly.pdbx_seq_one_letter_code
_entity_poly.pdbx_strand_id
1 'polypeptide(L)'
;MPILRNQTDRLIRIFSKIVSIFIIFLCTISFSNCQSKNLKLQGDLVRLNELPFYGAGFSVSASKVDKEDLEGLRKDLKNELSSRAPKDRLERWKEISELNGSEGIYILFQIVPETRVLPEFLVFQFLLNEQPSERIWPYYLQTITAKVRNARFSALPAYGAVGYPYYAVPPGVYPSGALLYDSDVTTDTEHIYRFLVRFPKNSFYRDSDRKNFFQVTTPAKSILKFEY
;
A
#
# COMPACT_ATOMS: atom_id res chain seq x y z
N MET A 1 1.88 -60.20 32.18
CA MET A 1 1.20 -58.96 31.72
C MET A 1 1.81 -58.33 30.43
N PRO A 2 2.04 -59.04 29.31
CA PRO A 2 2.53 -58.39 28.08
C PRO A 2 1.43 -57.99 27.07
N ILE A 3 0.24 -58.60 27.16
CA ILE A 3 -0.83 -58.44 26.17
C ILE A 3 -1.52 -57.07 26.27
N LEU A 4 -1.70 -56.56 27.49
CA LEU A 4 -2.30 -55.24 27.74
C LEU A 4 -1.43 -54.08 27.22
N ARG A 5 -0.10 -54.22 27.28
CA ARG A 5 0.86 -53.19 26.81
C ARG A 5 0.87 -53.05 25.29
N ASN A 6 0.66 -54.16 24.58
CA ASN A 6 0.61 -54.18 23.11
C ASN A 6 -0.69 -53.55 22.55
N GLN A 7 -1.78 -53.59 23.32
CA GLN A 7 -3.06 -52.96 22.97
C GLN A 7 -3.00 -51.43 23.17
N THR A 8 -2.37 -50.96 24.26
CA THR A 8 -2.17 -49.52 24.52
C THR A 8 -1.27 -48.88 23.46
N ASP A 9 -0.20 -49.56 23.04
CA ASP A 9 0.72 -49.02 22.03
C ASP A 9 0.07 -48.91 20.63
N ARG A 10 -0.85 -49.84 20.30
CA ARG A 10 -1.65 -49.75 19.06
C ARG A 10 -2.62 -48.58 19.09
N LEU A 11 -3.32 -48.36 20.21
CA LEU A 11 -4.26 -47.25 20.35
C LEU A 11 -3.55 -45.89 20.29
N ILE A 12 -2.37 -45.75 20.91
CA ILE A 12 -1.56 -44.53 20.87
C ILE A 12 -1.09 -44.21 19.44
N ARG A 13 -0.69 -45.22 18.65
CA ARG A 13 -0.32 -45.01 17.22
C ARG A 13 -1.51 -44.58 16.37
N ILE A 14 -2.70 -45.13 16.62
CA ILE A 14 -3.91 -44.74 15.89
C ILE A 14 -4.28 -43.30 16.22
N PHE A 15 -4.26 -42.92 17.51
CA PHE A 15 -4.51 -41.55 17.94
C PHE A 15 -3.50 -40.56 17.36
N SER A 16 -2.21 -40.89 17.38
CA SER A 16 -1.15 -40.06 16.78
C SER A 16 -1.36 -39.84 15.28
N LYS A 17 -1.77 -40.88 14.53
CA LYS A 17 -2.10 -40.75 13.10
C LYS A 17 -3.31 -39.86 12.85
N ILE A 18 -4.38 -40.00 13.64
CA ILE A 18 -5.58 -39.19 13.52
C ILE A 18 -5.27 -37.72 13.80
N VAL A 19 -4.50 -37.43 14.85
CA VAL A 19 -4.06 -36.07 15.18
C VAL A 19 -3.18 -35.49 14.07
N SER A 20 -2.26 -36.27 13.50
CA SER A 20 -1.43 -35.82 12.38
C SER A 20 -2.25 -35.50 11.13
N ILE A 21 -3.24 -36.33 10.78
CA ILE A 21 -4.14 -36.08 9.64
C ILE A 21 -4.98 -34.83 9.89
N PHE A 22 -5.45 -34.63 11.12
CA PHE A 22 -6.23 -33.45 11.51
C PHE A 22 -5.40 -32.15 11.42
N ILE A 23 -4.13 -32.19 11.82
CA ILE A 23 -3.20 -31.05 11.69
C ILE A 23 -2.95 -30.74 10.21
N ILE A 24 -2.71 -31.75 9.37
CA ILE A 24 -2.51 -31.54 7.93
C ILE A 24 -3.76 -30.90 7.30
N PHE A 25 -4.95 -31.36 7.67
CA PHE A 25 -6.21 -30.80 7.20
C PHE A 25 -6.44 -29.34 7.66
N LEU A 26 -6.06 -29.01 8.90
CA LEU A 26 -6.10 -27.63 9.38
C LEU A 26 -5.10 -26.74 8.64
N CYS A 27 -3.91 -27.26 8.33
CA CYS A 27 -2.91 -26.54 7.54
C CYS A 27 -3.38 -26.28 6.10
N THR A 28 -4.04 -27.23 5.43
CA THR A 28 -4.56 -27.01 4.07
C THR A 28 -5.70 -25.98 4.04
N ILE A 29 -6.56 -25.94 5.07
CA ILE A 29 -7.57 -24.89 5.22
C ILE A 29 -6.93 -23.53 5.49
N SER A 30 -5.85 -23.50 6.28
CA SER A 30 -5.14 -22.25 6.59
C SER A 30 -4.39 -21.68 5.38
N PHE A 31 -3.84 -22.55 4.52
CA PHE A 31 -3.17 -22.14 3.27
C PHE A 31 -4.14 -21.67 2.18
N SER A 32 -5.37 -22.19 2.14
CA SER A 32 -6.37 -21.79 1.13
C SER A 32 -6.94 -20.39 1.34
N ASN A 33 -6.76 -19.78 2.52
CA ASN A 33 -7.12 -18.39 2.79
C ASN A 33 -6.04 -17.37 2.39
N CYS A 34 -4.91 -17.80 1.83
CA CYS A 34 -3.91 -16.90 1.27
C CYS A 34 -4.29 -16.49 -0.16
N GLN A 35 -5.44 -15.82 -0.32
CA GLN A 35 -5.81 -15.20 -1.59
C GLN A 35 -4.98 -13.92 -1.77
N SER A 36 -4.29 -13.78 -2.91
CA SER A 36 -3.46 -12.61 -3.16
C SER A 36 -4.30 -11.33 -3.14
N LYS A 37 -3.98 -10.40 -2.23
CA LYS A 37 -4.70 -9.11 -2.12
C LYS A 37 -4.50 -8.19 -3.32
N ASN A 38 -3.43 -8.38 -4.09
CA ASN A 38 -3.11 -7.56 -5.25
C ASN A 38 -3.75 -8.12 -6.52
N LEU A 39 -4.44 -7.27 -7.26
CA LEU A 39 -5.03 -7.60 -8.55
C LEU A 39 -3.95 -7.62 -9.62
N LYS A 40 -4.01 -8.59 -10.54
CA LYS A 40 -2.98 -8.75 -11.57
C LYS A 40 -3.28 -7.85 -12.76
N LEU A 41 -2.39 -6.91 -13.07
CA LEU A 41 -2.50 -6.10 -14.28
C LEU A 41 -2.39 -7.00 -15.52
N GLN A 42 -3.32 -6.82 -16.46
CA GLN A 42 -3.29 -7.44 -17.78
C GLN A 42 -2.77 -6.44 -18.81
N GLY A 43 -1.60 -6.75 -19.38
CA GLY A 43 -0.95 -5.95 -20.43
C GLY A 43 0.21 -5.08 -19.91
N ASP A 44 0.86 -4.39 -20.84
CA ASP A 44 2.05 -3.57 -20.58
C ASP A 44 1.69 -2.08 -20.46
N LEU A 45 2.26 -1.40 -19.46
CA LEU A 45 2.12 0.04 -19.23
C LEU A 45 2.91 0.91 -20.23
N VAL A 46 3.82 0.30 -21.00
CA VAL A 46 4.79 1.00 -21.88
C VAL A 46 4.13 1.68 -23.10
N ARG A 47 2.85 1.40 -23.38
CA ARG A 47 2.13 1.93 -24.56
C ARG A 47 1.06 2.98 -24.22
N LEU A 48 1.03 3.50 -22.99
CA LEU A 48 0.04 4.52 -22.63
C LEU A 48 0.43 5.87 -23.20
N ASN A 49 -0.53 6.55 -23.84
CA ASN A 49 -0.38 7.94 -24.32
C ASN A 49 -0.12 8.94 -23.18
N GLU A 50 -0.25 8.49 -21.92
CA GLU A 50 -0.12 9.30 -20.70
C GLU A 50 1.28 9.26 -20.10
N LEU A 51 2.19 8.47 -20.68
CA LEU A 51 3.61 8.41 -20.31
C LEU A 51 4.28 9.78 -20.12
N PRO A 52 4.04 10.80 -20.99
CA PRO A 52 4.64 12.12 -20.80
C PRO A 52 4.19 12.84 -19.53
N PHE A 53 3.01 12.51 -18.99
CA PHE A 53 2.43 13.18 -17.83
C PHE A 53 2.77 12.48 -16.51
N TYR A 54 2.94 11.15 -16.53
CA TYR A 54 3.24 10.37 -15.33
C TYR A 54 4.74 10.07 -15.15
N GLY A 55 5.54 10.23 -16.21
CA GLY A 55 6.95 9.85 -16.23
C GLY A 55 7.17 8.43 -16.77
N ALA A 56 8.41 8.10 -17.13
CA ALA A 56 8.75 6.85 -17.82
C ALA A 56 8.69 5.63 -16.88
N GLY A 57 8.99 5.83 -15.60
CA GLY A 57 8.98 4.84 -14.53
C GLY A 57 7.71 4.83 -13.68
N PHE A 58 6.59 5.37 -14.17
CA PHE A 58 5.35 5.33 -13.40
C PHE A 58 4.88 3.89 -13.17
N SER A 59 4.28 3.64 -12.01
CA SER A 59 3.71 2.33 -11.67
C SER A 59 2.26 2.45 -11.26
N VAL A 60 1.50 1.40 -11.57
CA VAL A 60 0.08 1.32 -11.25
C VAL A 60 -0.19 -0.01 -10.57
N SER A 61 -0.98 0.01 -9.51
CA SER A 61 -1.43 -1.20 -8.81
C SER A 61 -2.87 -1.07 -8.38
N ALA A 62 -3.54 -2.21 -8.25
CA ALA A 62 -4.87 -2.29 -7.68
C ALA A 62 -4.89 -3.43 -6.66
N SER A 63 -5.54 -3.21 -5.52
CA SER A 63 -5.67 -4.22 -4.48
C SER A 63 -7.11 -4.31 -3.97
N LYS A 64 -7.51 -5.52 -3.60
CA LYS A 64 -8.72 -5.75 -2.83
C LYS A 64 -8.50 -5.25 -1.41
N VAL A 65 -9.50 -4.55 -0.88
CA VAL A 65 -9.48 -4.07 0.51
C VAL A 65 -10.31 -5.01 1.37
N ASP A 66 -9.66 -5.65 2.34
CA ASP A 66 -10.35 -6.42 3.37
C ASP A 66 -10.82 -5.52 4.53
N LYS A 67 -11.67 -6.05 5.40
CA LYS A 67 -12.25 -5.29 6.53
C LYS A 67 -11.20 -4.72 7.48
N GLU A 68 -10.10 -5.45 7.69
CA GLU A 68 -8.99 -5.04 8.57
C GLU A 68 -8.23 -3.86 7.98
N ASP A 69 -7.98 -3.88 6.67
CA ASP A 69 -7.24 -2.82 5.96
C ASP A 69 -8.06 -1.51 5.89
N LEU A 70 -9.39 -1.62 5.93
CA LEU A 70 -10.32 -0.49 5.91
C LEU A 70 -10.11 0.48 7.07
N GLU A 71 -9.78 0.00 8.27
CA GLU A 71 -9.52 0.88 9.42
C GLU A 71 -8.27 1.75 9.21
N GLY A 72 -7.21 1.17 8.62
CA GLY A 72 -6.02 1.90 8.22
C GLY A 72 -6.35 2.97 7.17
N LEU A 73 -7.09 2.58 6.13
CA LEU A 73 -7.51 3.50 5.07
C LEU A 73 -8.40 4.64 5.58
N ARG A 74 -9.29 4.39 6.55
CA ARG A 74 -10.08 5.46 7.20
C ARG A 74 -9.19 6.50 7.88
N LYS A 75 -8.09 6.08 8.52
CA LYS A 75 -7.13 7.00 9.15
C LYS A 75 -6.39 7.81 8.09
N ASP A 76 -5.92 7.17 7.02
CA ASP A 76 -5.23 7.84 5.92
C ASP A 76 -6.12 8.90 5.25
N LEU A 77 -7.38 8.55 4.96
CA LEU A 77 -8.35 9.48 4.38
C LEU A 77 -8.64 10.68 5.31
N LYS A 78 -8.76 10.44 6.62
CA LYS A 78 -8.95 11.52 7.60
C LYS A 78 -7.73 12.44 7.68
N ASN A 79 -6.52 11.89 7.57
CA ASN A 79 -5.28 12.66 7.56
C ASN A 79 -5.15 13.52 6.30
N GLU A 80 -5.56 13.00 5.14
CA GLU A 80 -5.58 13.80 3.91
C GLU A 80 -6.59 14.95 4.00
N LEU A 81 -7.80 14.66 4.51
CA LEU A 81 -8.84 15.69 4.69
C LEU A 81 -8.41 16.78 5.67
N SER A 82 -7.67 16.43 6.72
CA SER A 82 -7.16 17.42 7.68
C SER A 82 -6.09 18.31 7.07
N SER A 83 -5.30 17.78 6.13
CA SER A 83 -4.26 18.54 5.40
C SER A 83 -4.85 19.49 4.36
N ARG A 84 -5.83 19.06 3.55
CA ARG A 84 -6.39 19.89 2.46
C ARG A 84 -7.51 20.85 2.86
N ALA A 85 -8.19 20.59 4.00
CA ALA A 85 -9.28 21.41 4.54
C ALA A 85 -10.32 21.89 3.50
N PRO A 86 -10.98 20.97 2.75
CA PRO A 86 -12.01 21.35 1.78
C PRO A 86 -13.26 21.96 2.45
N LYS A 87 -14.05 22.73 1.69
CA LYS A 87 -15.27 23.40 2.19
C LYS A 87 -16.28 22.40 2.79
N ASP A 88 -16.40 21.20 2.22
CA ASP A 88 -17.35 20.16 2.65
C ASP A 88 -16.72 19.16 3.66
N ARG A 89 -15.73 19.62 4.44
CA ARG A 89 -14.95 18.75 5.34
C ARG A 89 -15.82 17.92 6.29
N LEU A 90 -16.87 18.51 6.86
CA LEU A 90 -17.71 17.84 7.84
C LEU A 90 -18.51 16.68 7.22
N GLU A 91 -19.03 16.86 6.01
CA GLU A 91 -19.79 15.84 5.30
C GLU A 91 -18.88 14.69 4.90
N ARG A 92 -17.74 14.99 4.27
CA ARG A 92 -16.74 13.97 3.89
C ARG A 92 -16.20 13.22 5.11
N TRP A 93 -16.02 13.90 6.24
CA TRP A 93 -15.56 13.26 7.47
C TRP A 93 -16.58 12.27 8.05
N LYS A 94 -17.87 12.60 7.97
CA LYS A 94 -18.95 11.68 8.34
C LYS A 94 -18.98 10.49 7.39
N GLU A 95 -18.98 10.73 6.08
CA GLU A 95 -18.93 9.66 5.07
C GLU A 95 -17.76 8.68 5.31
N ILE A 96 -16.55 9.18 5.56
CA ILE A 96 -15.38 8.33 5.85
C ILE A 96 -15.52 7.57 7.17
N SER A 97 -16.16 8.18 8.17
CA SER A 97 -16.37 7.53 9.47
C SER A 97 -17.39 6.40 9.37
N GLU A 98 -18.33 6.49 8.44
CA GLU A 98 -19.39 5.51 8.19
C GLU A 98 -18.95 4.34 7.28
N LEU A 99 -17.78 4.43 6.60
CA LEU A 99 -17.28 3.45 5.62
C LEU A 99 -17.20 2.00 6.13
N ASN A 100 -18.24 1.18 6.05
CA ASN A 100 -18.18 -0.21 6.53
C ASN A 100 -17.85 -1.24 5.44
N GLY A 101 -16.96 -2.18 5.76
CA GLY A 101 -16.60 -3.29 4.86
C GLY A 101 -17.72 -4.31 4.59
N SER A 102 -18.92 -4.08 5.13
CA SER A 102 -20.13 -4.85 4.87
C SER A 102 -21.07 -4.16 3.89
N GLU A 103 -20.81 -2.95 3.41
CA GLU A 103 -21.71 -2.22 2.51
C GLU A 103 -21.52 -2.61 1.05
N GLY A 104 -20.28 -2.85 0.65
CA GLY A 104 -19.93 -3.11 -0.75
C GLY A 104 -18.56 -3.75 -0.90
N ILE A 105 -18.11 -3.82 -2.15
CA ILE A 105 -16.78 -4.29 -2.51
C ILE A 105 -15.88 -3.07 -2.64
N TYR A 106 -14.73 -3.12 -1.96
CA TYR A 106 -13.75 -2.04 -1.95
C TYR A 106 -12.50 -2.46 -2.71
N ILE A 107 -12.11 -1.63 -3.67
CA ILE A 107 -10.87 -1.79 -4.43
C ILE A 107 -10.07 -0.50 -4.25
N LEU A 108 -8.80 -0.65 -3.88
CA LEU A 108 -7.84 0.43 -3.79
C LEU A 108 -7.01 0.46 -5.07
N PHE A 109 -7.17 1.50 -5.87
CA PHE A 109 -6.32 1.76 -7.01
C PHE A 109 -5.24 2.77 -6.63
N GLN A 110 -3.99 2.50 -7.01
CA GLN A 110 -2.83 3.34 -6.72
C GLN A 110 -2.06 3.61 -8.01
N ILE A 111 -1.66 4.87 -8.19
CA ILE A 111 -0.70 5.29 -9.21
C ILE A 111 0.46 6.02 -8.54
N VAL A 112 1.67 5.61 -8.88
CA VAL A 112 2.93 6.21 -8.42
C VAL A 112 3.65 6.77 -9.64
N PRO A 113 3.41 8.04 -9.99
CA PRO A 113 4.16 8.73 -11.03
C PRO A 113 5.57 9.12 -10.54
N GLU A 114 6.46 9.39 -11.48
CA GLU A 114 7.81 9.91 -11.17
C GLU A 114 7.76 11.35 -10.67
N THR A 115 6.86 12.15 -11.24
CA THR A 115 6.69 13.57 -10.91
C THR A 115 5.27 13.86 -10.41
N ARG A 116 5.07 15.02 -9.78
CA ARG A 116 3.72 15.47 -9.44
C ARG A 116 2.88 15.65 -10.71
N VAL A 117 1.65 15.16 -10.64
CA VAL A 117 0.69 15.15 -11.75
C VAL A 117 -0.41 16.17 -11.46
N LEU A 118 -0.86 16.87 -12.50
CA LEU A 118 -1.98 17.82 -12.39
C LEU A 118 -3.30 17.07 -12.14
N PRO A 119 -4.25 17.67 -11.41
CA PRO A 119 -5.54 17.04 -11.10
C PRO A 119 -6.33 16.55 -12.32
N GLU A 120 -6.18 17.19 -13.48
CA GLU A 120 -6.86 16.84 -14.74
C GLU A 120 -6.46 15.45 -15.24
N PHE A 121 -5.20 15.05 -15.03
CA PHE A 121 -4.69 13.74 -15.40
C PHE A 121 -4.94 12.68 -14.31
N LEU A 122 -5.75 13.00 -13.29
CA LEU A 122 -6.10 12.09 -12.19
C LEU A 122 -7.60 11.74 -12.19
N VAL A 123 -8.31 12.07 -13.27
CA VAL A 123 -9.74 11.78 -13.43
C VAL A 123 -9.94 10.40 -14.06
N PHE A 124 -9.93 9.37 -13.22
CA PHE A 124 -10.13 7.99 -13.64
C PHE A 124 -11.61 7.59 -13.59
N GLN A 125 -12.04 6.77 -14.55
CA GLN A 125 -13.32 6.07 -14.51
C GLN A 125 -13.10 4.62 -14.14
N PHE A 126 -13.89 4.11 -13.19
CA PHE A 126 -13.72 2.77 -12.64
C PHE A 126 -14.93 1.90 -12.96
N LEU A 127 -14.66 0.72 -13.51
CA LEU A 127 -15.66 -0.29 -13.81
C LEU A 127 -15.23 -1.61 -13.20
N LEU A 128 -16.17 -2.35 -12.62
CA LEU A 128 -15.96 -3.72 -12.18
C LEU A 128 -16.97 -4.61 -12.90
N ASN A 129 -16.50 -5.48 -13.79
CA ASN A 129 -17.36 -6.30 -14.65
C ASN A 129 -18.45 -5.48 -15.35
N GLU A 130 -18.05 -4.37 -15.98
CA GLU A 130 -18.95 -3.43 -16.68
C GLU A 130 -19.90 -2.63 -15.78
N GLN A 131 -19.91 -2.87 -14.47
CA GLN A 131 -20.67 -2.05 -13.52
C GLN A 131 -19.88 -0.83 -13.06
N PRO A 132 -20.50 0.37 -13.04
CA PRO A 132 -19.85 1.58 -12.55
C PRO A 132 -19.63 1.56 -11.04
N SER A 133 -18.64 2.32 -10.59
CA SER A 133 -18.43 2.57 -9.16
C SER A 133 -19.53 3.45 -8.57
N GLU A 134 -19.90 3.20 -7.32
CA GLU A 134 -20.89 4.01 -6.59
C GLU A 134 -20.25 5.28 -6.02
N ARG A 135 -19.05 5.13 -5.45
CA ARG A 135 -18.33 6.19 -4.76
C ARG A 135 -16.82 5.99 -4.94
N ILE A 136 -16.13 7.12 -4.99
CA ILE A 136 -14.68 7.20 -5.17
C ILE A 136 -14.15 8.20 -4.14
N TRP A 137 -13.17 7.79 -3.34
CA TRP A 137 -12.43 8.66 -2.44
C TRP A 137 -10.98 8.77 -2.91
N PRO A 138 -10.64 9.84 -3.63
CA PRO A 138 -9.26 10.13 -4.01
C PRO A 138 -8.51 10.74 -2.83
N TYR A 139 -7.28 10.30 -2.60
CA TYR A 139 -6.39 10.87 -1.62
C TYR A 139 -4.93 10.77 -2.07
N TYR A 140 -4.12 11.71 -1.57
CA TYR A 140 -2.73 11.87 -1.95
C TYR A 140 -1.83 11.61 -0.76
N LEU A 141 -0.78 10.82 -0.99
CA LEU A 141 0.28 10.56 -0.04
C LEU A 141 1.60 11.02 -0.65
N GLN A 142 2.41 11.68 0.17
CA GLN A 142 3.78 12.03 -0.17
C GLN A 142 4.70 11.31 0.80
N THR A 143 5.56 10.45 0.27
CA THR A 143 6.60 9.77 1.05
C THR A 143 7.93 10.44 0.75
N ILE A 144 8.64 10.81 1.81
CA ILE A 144 9.99 11.37 1.73
C ILE A 144 10.91 10.34 2.34
N THR A 145 11.77 9.74 1.51
CA THR A 145 12.77 8.79 1.96
C THR A 145 14.14 9.47 1.93
N ALA A 146 14.74 9.65 3.09
CA ALA A 146 16.09 10.17 3.21
C ALA A 146 17.05 8.97 3.37
N LYS A 147 17.92 8.77 2.39
CA LYS A 147 19.01 7.79 2.47
C LYS A 147 20.30 8.55 2.75
N VAL A 148 20.91 8.26 3.89
CA VAL A 148 22.23 8.78 4.25
C VAL A 148 23.26 7.84 3.66
N ARG A 149 23.96 8.28 2.61
CA ARG A 149 25.05 7.52 2.00
C ARG A 149 26.34 7.91 2.71
N ASN A 150 26.93 6.98 3.46
CA ASN A 150 28.22 7.11 4.13
C ASN A 150 28.33 8.29 5.12
N ALA A 151 28.23 8.01 6.42
CA ALA A 151 28.84 8.88 7.43
C ALA A 151 30.37 8.70 7.39
N ARG A 152 31.04 9.25 6.38
CA ARG A 152 32.51 9.25 6.32
C ARG A 152 33.06 10.50 7.01
N PHE A 153 34.17 10.30 7.70
CA PHE A 153 34.93 11.34 8.37
C PHE A 153 35.53 12.27 7.30
N SER A 154 35.02 13.49 7.15
CA SER A 154 35.60 14.46 6.22
C SER A 154 36.70 15.24 6.96
N ALA A 155 37.96 15.00 6.58
CA ALA A 155 39.08 15.84 7.00
C ALA A 155 39.21 17.00 6.02
N LEU A 156 38.21 17.88 5.98
CA LEU A 156 38.30 19.13 5.23
C LEU A 156 38.97 20.19 6.11
N PRO A 157 39.93 20.97 5.57
CA PRO A 157 40.48 22.10 6.30
C PRO A 157 39.36 23.11 6.53
N ALA A 158 39.06 23.37 7.80
CA ALA A 158 37.98 24.24 8.23
C ALA A 158 38.11 25.65 7.63
N TYR A 159 37.36 25.92 6.57
CA TYR A 159 37.09 27.28 6.12
C TYR A 159 35.58 27.52 6.15
N GLY A 160 35.16 28.14 7.26
CA GLY A 160 34.02 29.06 7.35
C GLY A 160 32.69 28.61 6.75
N ALA A 161 31.97 27.72 7.44
CA ALA A 161 30.52 27.66 7.31
C ALA A 161 29.90 27.93 8.69
N VAL A 162 29.18 29.04 8.77
CA VAL A 162 28.58 29.63 9.97
C VAL A 162 27.52 28.67 10.53
N GLY A 163 27.79 28.08 11.69
CA GLY A 163 26.85 27.23 12.42
C GLY A 163 26.00 28.03 13.41
N TYR A 164 24.68 27.82 13.37
CA TYR A 164 23.72 28.27 14.38
C TYR A 164 24.04 27.64 15.77
N PRO A 165 23.59 28.23 16.89
CA PRO A 165 24.37 28.34 18.11
C PRO A 165 24.23 27.11 19.01
N TYR A 166 25.34 26.48 19.36
CA TYR A 166 25.42 25.61 20.53
C TYR A 166 26.64 25.99 21.38
N TYR A 167 26.34 26.45 22.60
CA TYR A 167 27.16 26.56 23.82
C TYR A 167 28.63 26.99 23.67
N ALA A 168 28.93 28.20 24.14
CA ALA A 168 30.28 28.69 24.35
C ALA A 168 31.01 27.86 25.42
N VAL A 169 32.06 27.15 25.02
CA VAL A 169 32.98 26.43 25.91
C VAL A 169 34.08 27.41 26.38
N PRO A 170 34.55 27.35 27.65
CA PRO A 170 35.53 28.30 28.18
C PRO A 170 36.92 28.20 27.51
N PRO A 171 37.70 29.30 27.48
CA PRO A 171 39.00 29.33 26.82
C PRO A 171 40.02 28.45 27.56
N GLY A 172 40.67 27.52 26.85
CA GLY A 172 41.73 26.66 27.39
C GLY A 172 41.57 25.17 27.09
N VAL A 173 40.42 24.75 26.57
CA VAL A 173 40.20 23.37 26.09
C VAL A 173 40.28 23.40 24.57
N TYR A 174 41.27 22.73 23.98
CA TYR A 174 41.25 22.45 22.54
C TYR A 174 39.93 21.73 22.25
N PRO A 175 39.00 22.30 21.45
CA PRO A 175 37.90 21.50 20.97
C PRO A 175 38.56 20.47 20.06
N SER A 176 38.56 19.20 20.47
CA SER A 176 38.73 18.11 19.51
C SER A 176 37.75 18.42 18.38
N GLY A 177 38.31 18.78 17.22
CA GLY A 177 37.59 19.45 16.15
C GLY A 177 36.23 18.82 15.91
N ALA A 178 35.21 19.66 15.71
CA ALA A 178 33.89 19.20 15.31
C ALA A 178 34.07 18.23 14.15
N LEU A 179 33.73 16.96 14.38
CA LEU A 179 33.70 15.92 13.37
C LEU A 179 32.65 16.33 12.35
N LEU A 180 33.08 17.02 11.29
CA LEU A 180 32.25 17.33 10.15
C LEU A 180 32.08 16.02 9.38
N TYR A 181 30.99 15.33 9.69
CA TYR A 181 30.48 14.26 8.85
C TYR A 181 29.88 14.92 7.61
N ASP A 182 30.54 14.75 6.46
CA ASP A 182 29.93 15.08 5.18
C ASP A 182 29.03 13.91 4.82
N SER A 183 27.82 13.93 5.38
CA SER A 183 26.80 12.94 5.09
C SER A 183 26.13 13.33 3.78
N ASP A 184 26.39 12.57 2.71
CA ASP A 184 25.61 12.68 1.48
C ASP A 184 24.18 12.20 1.78
N VAL A 185 23.30 13.13 2.18
CA VAL A 185 21.87 12.86 2.39
C VAL A 185 21.18 12.96 1.04
N THR A 186 21.01 11.82 0.39
CA THR A 186 20.11 11.72 -0.77
C THR A 186 18.67 11.66 -0.27
N THR A 187 17.81 12.54 -0.79
CA THR A 187 16.37 12.54 -0.46
C THR A 187 15.59 12.17 -1.72
N ASP A 188 14.88 11.04 -1.66
CA ASP A 188 13.98 10.60 -2.73
C ASP A 188 12.55 10.92 -2.27
N THR A 189 11.84 11.73 -3.05
CA THR A 189 10.42 12.03 -2.81
C THR A 189 9.56 11.25 -3.77
N GLU A 190 8.63 10.46 -3.23
CA GLU A 190 7.67 9.70 -4.02
C GLU A 190 6.26 10.30 -3.86
N HIS A 191 5.56 10.41 -4.98
CA HIS A 191 4.20 10.92 -5.06
C HIS A 191 3.28 9.73 -5.28
N ILE A 192 2.33 9.50 -4.38
CA ILE A 192 1.42 8.36 -4.45
C ILE A 192 -0.01 8.89 -4.47
N TYR A 193 -0.72 8.64 -5.55
CA TYR A 193 -2.14 8.95 -5.68
C TYR A 193 -2.95 7.67 -5.51
N ARG A 194 -3.86 7.68 -4.55
CA ARG A 194 -4.69 6.52 -4.21
C ARG A 194 -6.16 6.86 -4.38
N PHE A 195 -6.92 5.88 -4.83
CA PHE A 195 -8.35 5.98 -5.09
C PHE A 195 -9.00 4.77 -4.45
N LEU A 196 -9.71 5.00 -3.34
CA LEU A 196 -10.57 3.98 -2.77
C LEU A 196 -11.90 4.01 -3.54
N VAL A 197 -12.24 2.90 -4.18
CA VAL A 197 -13.42 2.78 -5.03
C VAL A 197 -14.38 1.76 -4.43
N ARG A 198 -15.66 2.13 -4.31
CA ARG A 198 -16.73 1.24 -3.85
C ARG A 198 -17.60 0.78 -5.01
N PHE A 199 -17.86 -0.52 -5.04
CA PHE A 199 -18.79 -1.17 -5.97
C PHE A 199 -19.94 -1.85 -5.21
N PRO A 200 -21.11 -2.01 -5.86
CA PRO A 200 -22.22 -2.75 -5.27
C PRO A 200 -21.83 -4.21 -5.05
N LYS A 201 -22.35 -4.86 -4.01
CA LYS A 201 -22.02 -6.28 -3.70
C LYS A 201 -22.31 -7.27 -4.84
N ASN A 202 -23.22 -6.89 -5.74
CA ASN A 202 -23.65 -7.72 -6.86
C ASN A 202 -22.79 -7.52 -8.12
N SER A 203 -21.64 -6.84 -8.01
CA SER A 203 -20.77 -6.57 -9.14
C SER A 203 -19.92 -7.76 -9.57
N PHE A 204 -19.78 -8.81 -8.76
CA PHE A 204 -19.08 -10.03 -9.17
C PHE A 204 -19.98 -10.96 -9.99
N TYR A 205 -19.40 -11.53 -11.04
CA TYR A 205 -19.97 -12.71 -11.66
C TYR A 205 -19.96 -13.84 -10.63
N ARG A 206 -21.13 -14.45 -10.42
CA ARG A 206 -21.29 -15.60 -9.51
C ARG A 206 -20.95 -16.93 -10.21
N ASP A 207 -20.87 -16.92 -11.53
CA ASP A 207 -20.54 -18.09 -12.33
C ASP A 207 -19.03 -18.37 -12.28
N SER A 208 -18.65 -19.60 -11.93
CA SER A 208 -17.25 -20.02 -11.79
C SER A 208 -16.44 -19.94 -13.09
N ASP A 209 -17.11 -19.91 -14.24
CA ASP A 209 -16.47 -19.89 -15.56
C ASP A 209 -16.08 -18.48 -16.03
N ARG A 210 -16.55 -17.42 -15.36
CA ARG A 210 -16.23 -16.03 -15.72
C ARG A 210 -15.29 -15.40 -14.72
N LYS A 211 -14.10 -15.03 -15.21
CA LYS A 211 -13.14 -14.22 -14.46
C LYS A 211 -13.70 -12.82 -14.24
N ASN A 212 -13.43 -12.26 -13.05
CA ASN A 212 -13.83 -10.91 -12.71
C ASN A 212 -12.71 -9.94 -13.10
N PHE A 213 -13.09 -8.82 -13.72
CA PHE A 213 -12.15 -7.80 -14.19
C PHE A 213 -12.48 -6.44 -13.62
N PHE A 214 -11.49 -5.82 -13.01
CA PHE A 214 -11.50 -4.42 -12.65
C PHE A 214 -10.85 -3.61 -13.78
N GLN A 215 -11.61 -2.68 -14.35
CA GLN A 215 -11.18 -1.85 -15.46
C GLN A 215 -11.08 -0.39 -15.01
N VAL A 216 -9.95 0.23 -15.32
CA VAL A 216 -9.70 1.65 -15.09
C VAL A 216 -9.53 2.32 -16.43
N THR A 217 -10.41 3.27 -16.73
CA THR A 217 -10.27 4.12 -17.91
C THR A 217 -9.65 5.43 -17.50
N THR A 218 -8.54 5.73 -18.13
CA THR A 218 -7.75 6.93 -17.88
C THR A 218 -8.30 8.15 -18.63
N PRO A 219 -7.91 9.39 -18.25
CA PRO A 219 -8.33 10.62 -18.93
C PRO A 219 -8.08 10.63 -20.44
N ALA A 220 -6.97 10.04 -20.90
CA ALA A 220 -6.64 9.90 -22.32
C ALA A 220 -7.33 8.70 -22.99
N LYS A 221 -8.38 8.14 -22.36
CA LYS A 221 -9.19 7.01 -22.83
C LYS A 221 -8.41 5.70 -22.97
N SER A 222 -7.24 5.59 -22.36
CA SER A 222 -6.52 4.33 -22.28
C SER A 222 -7.15 3.43 -21.20
N ILE A 223 -7.20 2.12 -21.46
CA ILE A 223 -7.89 1.15 -20.62
C ILE A 223 -6.87 0.26 -19.93
N LEU A 224 -6.87 0.29 -18.60
CA LEU A 224 -6.10 -0.63 -17.75
C LEU A 224 -7.05 -1.71 -17.24
N LYS A 225 -6.70 -2.99 -17.43
CA LYS A 225 -7.48 -4.12 -16.95
C LYS A 225 -6.71 -4.86 -15.87
N PHE A 226 -7.37 -5.15 -14.77
CA PHE A 226 -6.85 -5.92 -13.66
C PHE A 226 -7.73 -7.16 -13.47
N GLU A 227 -7.09 -8.33 -13.42
CA GLU A 227 -7.74 -9.59 -13.08
C GLU A 227 -7.87 -9.66 -11.55
N TYR A 228 -9.10 -9.90 -11.10
CA TYR A 228 -9.48 -9.97 -9.69
C TYR A 228 -9.45 -11.40 -9.13
#